data_AF-Q6CVB7-F1
#
_entry.id   AF-Q6CVB7-F1
#
_cell.length_a   1.000
_cell.length_b   1.000
_cell.length_c   1.000
_cell.angle_alpha   90.00
_cell.angle_beta   90.00
_cell.angle_gamma   90.00
#
_symmetry.space_group_name_H-M   'P 1'
#
loop_
_entity.id
_entity.type
_entity.pdbx_description
1 polymer ?
#
loop_
_entity_poly.entity_id
_entity_poly.type
_entity_poly.pdbx_seq_one_letter_code
_entity_poly.pdbx_strand_id
1 'polypeptide(L)'
;MSQKKIFGVTGPISTEGPTAAENALNDSLIQQLKKEGSFETEEETGKRVAVLEIFQKLTQEFVYQVSKKKNMSDGMARDAGGKVFTFGSYRLGVHGPGSDIDTLIVVPKHVSREDFFTVFDALLRERPELEEIASVPDAFVPIIKIKFNGISIDLIFAKLDLPQVPISLTLSDKNLLRNVDEKDLRALNGTRVTDEILELVPNKTSFKIALRAIKIWAKRRAVYANVFGFPGGVAWAMFVVRICQLYPNACSAVIISKFFQILSRWKWPQPVLLKPIEDGPLQVRVWNPKIYAQDRSHKMPVITPAYPSMCATHNISESTKKVILSELQRGVEVTQKIFSNELSWEDLFKKHDFFFKYKFYLTVMVSTKGSDEQHLKWSGFVESKLRLLVQKLEVLPGINLAHPFIEPYESSYIYNNEDEYKEIMNNYGTHKTEGVLKKFTKITDANKDDEASKNSNQVHIATMFIGLDINTEESKKIDIHIPCQEFFNLCRSLPDYEDPETYSLIIKYVKVHDLPDEVYQEGETRPVKSSKKRKPEKSGEKSKRPKSDPSNGKSTTTTSGNTNSSSPVNDANSTPSSNVPANSNTNAITEDPMTATT
;
A
#
# COMPACT_ATOMS: atom_id res chain seq x y z
N MET A 1 -32.38 12.98 -30.47
CA MET A 1 -32.04 12.98 -29.02
C MET A 1 -30.69 12.31 -28.87
N SER A 2 -29.65 13.02 -28.43
CA SER A 2 -28.36 12.39 -28.13
C SER A 2 -28.55 11.42 -26.96
N GLN A 3 -28.24 10.13 -27.15
CA GLN A 3 -28.23 9.16 -26.05
C GLN A 3 -27.25 9.67 -24.98
N LYS A 4 -27.77 10.04 -23.79
CA LYS A 4 -26.92 10.42 -22.67
C LYS A 4 -25.97 9.26 -22.37
N LYS A 5 -24.65 9.50 -22.53
CA LYS A 5 -23.61 8.53 -22.19
C LYS A 5 -23.80 8.11 -20.73
N ILE A 6 -24.12 6.83 -20.51
CA ILE A 6 -24.25 6.27 -19.16
C ILE A 6 -22.83 5.96 -18.67
N PHE A 7 -22.47 6.53 -17.52
CA PHE A 7 -21.19 6.26 -16.86
C PHE A 7 -21.40 5.28 -15.70
N GLY A 8 -20.52 4.29 -15.59
CA GLY A 8 -20.58 3.29 -14.52
C GLY A 8 -21.39 2.04 -14.85
N VAL A 9 -21.42 1.11 -13.90
CA VAL A 9 -22.20 -0.13 -13.97
C VAL A 9 -23.60 -0.01 -13.36
N THR A 10 -23.88 1.13 -12.72
CA THR A 10 -25.19 1.50 -12.19
C THR A 10 -25.53 2.91 -12.70
N GLY A 11 -26.81 3.23 -12.85
CA GLY A 11 -27.22 4.63 -13.01
C GLY A 11 -26.77 5.52 -11.84
N PRO A 12 -26.86 6.86 -11.99
CA PRO A 12 -26.51 7.81 -10.94
C PRO A 12 -27.48 7.70 -9.75
N ILE A 13 -27.00 8.01 -8.53
CA ILE A 13 -27.84 8.13 -7.33
C ILE A 13 -28.56 9.48 -7.32
N SER A 14 -27.86 10.55 -7.68
CA SER A 14 -28.44 11.88 -7.88
C SER A 14 -27.80 12.55 -9.08
N THR A 15 -28.59 13.38 -9.78
CA THR A 15 -28.13 14.20 -10.91
C THR A 15 -28.22 15.69 -10.60
N GLU A 16 -28.47 16.05 -9.35
CA GLU A 16 -28.51 17.46 -8.92
C GLU A 16 -27.13 18.11 -9.06
N GLY A 17 -27.13 19.37 -9.48
CA GLY A 17 -25.93 20.21 -9.45
C GLY A 17 -25.69 20.77 -8.05
N PRO A 18 -24.50 21.34 -7.80
CA PRO A 18 -24.18 21.93 -6.51
C PRO A 18 -25.00 23.20 -6.24
N THR A 19 -25.40 23.37 -5.00
CA THR A 19 -25.96 24.61 -4.45
C THR A 19 -24.87 25.67 -4.30
N ALA A 20 -25.28 26.94 -4.07
CA ALA A 20 -24.33 28.03 -3.82
C ALA A 20 -23.45 27.79 -2.57
N ALA A 21 -24.02 27.21 -1.51
CA ALA A 21 -23.29 26.87 -0.29
C ALA A 21 -22.23 25.78 -0.54
N GLU A 22 -22.57 24.76 -1.34
CA GLU A 22 -21.63 23.69 -1.72
C GLU A 22 -20.51 24.21 -2.63
N ASN A 23 -20.80 25.19 -3.50
CA ASN A 23 -19.76 25.85 -4.29
C ASN A 23 -18.82 26.67 -3.41
N ALA A 24 -19.31 27.39 -2.40
CA ALA A 24 -18.46 28.11 -1.45
C ALA A 24 -17.53 27.15 -0.67
N LEU A 25 -18.05 25.98 -0.25
CA LEU A 25 -17.22 24.93 0.36
C LEU A 25 -16.19 24.36 -0.61
N ASN A 26 -16.54 24.22 -1.88
CA ASN A 26 -15.62 23.78 -2.94
C ASN A 26 -14.50 24.79 -3.19
N ASP A 27 -14.78 26.09 -3.15
CA ASP A 27 -13.76 27.12 -3.28
C ASP A 27 -12.81 27.12 -2.08
N SER A 28 -13.34 26.99 -0.86
CA SER A 28 -12.54 26.82 0.36
C SER A 28 -11.63 25.59 0.29
N LEU A 29 -12.14 24.47 -0.25
CA LEU A 29 -11.35 23.26 -0.49
C LEU A 29 -10.17 23.55 -1.41
N ILE A 30 -10.40 24.23 -2.55
CA ILE A 30 -9.34 24.55 -3.51
C ILE A 30 -8.27 25.43 -2.86
N GLN A 31 -8.67 26.41 -2.05
CA GLN A 31 -7.70 27.25 -1.31
C GLN A 31 -6.89 26.42 -0.31
N GLN A 32 -7.51 25.51 0.43
CA GLN A 32 -6.78 24.61 1.32
C GLN A 32 -5.81 23.72 0.53
N LEU A 33 -6.21 23.16 -0.61
CA LEU A 33 -5.33 22.35 -1.46
C LEU A 33 -4.12 23.14 -1.98
N LYS A 34 -4.28 24.44 -2.26
CA LYS A 34 -3.16 25.33 -2.60
C LYS A 34 -2.22 25.53 -1.40
N LYS A 35 -2.77 25.77 -0.21
CA LYS A 35 -2.01 25.90 1.05
C LYS A 35 -1.20 24.64 1.38
N GLU A 36 -1.74 23.46 1.08
CA GLU A 36 -1.08 22.15 1.25
C GLU A 36 -0.06 21.83 0.13
N GLY A 37 0.21 22.76 -0.80
CA GLY A 37 1.17 22.55 -1.89
C GLY A 37 0.72 21.50 -2.91
N SER A 38 -0.59 21.31 -3.11
CA SER A 38 -1.09 20.27 -4.03
C SER A 38 -0.76 20.57 -5.49
N PHE A 39 -0.75 21.83 -5.89
CA PHE A 39 -0.59 22.26 -7.28
C PHE A 39 0.86 22.66 -7.54
N GLU A 40 1.44 22.14 -8.61
CA GLU A 40 2.73 22.62 -9.10
C GLU A 40 2.61 23.99 -9.77
N THR A 41 3.73 24.68 -9.87
CA THR A 41 3.82 25.96 -10.57
C THR A 41 3.77 25.76 -12.09
N GLU A 42 3.34 26.78 -12.83
CA GLU A 42 3.33 26.72 -14.31
C GLU A 42 4.75 26.51 -14.89
N GLU A 43 5.78 27.04 -14.23
CA GLU A 43 7.17 26.84 -14.61
C GLU A 43 7.58 25.36 -14.49
N GLU A 44 7.24 24.71 -13.37
CA GLU A 44 7.49 23.28 -13.18
C GLU A 44 6.73 22.43 -14.21
N THR A 45 5.46 22.77 -14.48
CA THR A 45 4.69 22.11 -15.56
C THR A 45 5.40 22.27 -16.91
N GLY A 46 5.88 23.47 -17.23
CA GLY A 46 6.62 23.76 -18.46
C GLY A 46 7.91 22.94 -18.58
N LYS A 47 8.67 22.79 -17.47
CA LYS A 47 9.85 21.93 -17.41
C LYS A 47 9.50 20.47 -17.70
N ARG A 48 8.43 19.93 -17.10
CA ARG A 48 7.97 18.55 -17.34
C ARG A 48 7.59 18.32 -18.81
N VAL A 49 6.93 19.28 -19.45
CA VAL A 49 6.57 19.22 -20.88
C VAL A 49 7.82 19.20 -21.75
N ALA A 50 8.77 20.12 -21.51
CA ALA A 50 10.02 20.17 -22.27
C ALA A 50 10.84 18.88 -22.13
N VAL A 51 10.87 18.30 -20.93
CA VAL A 51 11.53 17.02 -20.70
C VAL A 51 10.86 15.89 -21.48
N LEU A 52 9.54 15.80 -21.50
CA LEU A 52 8.82 14.78 -22.30
C LEU A 52 9.07 14.91 -23.81
N GLU A 53 9.26 16.13 -24.33
CA GLU A 53 9.66 16.34 -25.74
C GLU A 53 11.04 15.78 -26.02
N ILE A 54 11.99 15.90 -25.09
CA ILE A 54 13.32 15.27 -25.19
C ILE A 54 13.17 13.75 -25.20
N PHE A 55 12.38 13.18 -24.27
CA PHE A 55 12.15 11.73 -24.23
C PHE A 55 11.52 11.18 -25.51
N GLN A 56 10.60 11.92 -26.14
CA GLN A 56 10.02 11.52 -27.40
C GLN A 56 11.08 11.48 -28.52
N LYS A 57 12.00 12.44 -28.57
CA LYS A 57 13.12 12.45 -29.53
C LYS A 57 14.10 11.30 -29.25
N LEU A 58 14.48 11.09 -27.99
CA LEU A 58 15.38 9.99 -27.58
C LEU A 58 14.78 8.63 -27.91
N THR A 59 13.46 8.47 -27.75
CA THR A 59 12.75 7.23 -28.11
C THR A 59 12.83 6.94 -29.60
N GLN A 60 12.63 7.95 -30.44
CA GLN A 60 12.74 7.78 -31.89
C GLN A 60 14.19 7.48 -32.33
N GLU A 61 15.18 8.16 -31.73
CA GLU A 61 16.59 7.89 -31.98
C GLU A 61 16.97 6.47 -31.54
N PHE A 62 16.51 6.03 -30.37
CA PHE A 62 16.70 4.67 -29.89
C PHE A 62 16.18 3.61 -30.85
N VAL A 63 14.92 3.74 -31.28
CA VAL A 63 14.33 2.80 -32.24
C VAL A 63 15.08 2.86 -33.57
N TYR A 64 15.49 4.04 -34.02
CA TYR A 64 16.30 4.22 -35.23
C TYR A 64 17.65 3.49 -35.14
N GLN A 65 18.42 3.69 -34.06
CA GLN A 65 19.74 3.04 -33.88
C GLN A 65 19.62 1.52 -33.81
N VAL A 66 18.64 0.99 -33.09
CA VAL A 66 18.40 -0.47 -33.03
C VAL A 66 18.00 -1.01 -34.41
N SER A 67 17.16 -0.28 -35.15
CA SER A 67 16.76 -0.65 -36.52
C SER A 67 17.98 -0.69 -37.46
N LYS A 68 18.88 0.29 -37.37
CA LYS A 68 20.14 0.32 -38.14
C LYS A 68 21.08 -0.84 -37.78
N LYS A 69 21.24 -1.15 -36.49
CA LYS A 69 22.02 -2.32 -36.02
C LYS A 69 21.46 -3.65 -36.54
N LYS A 70 20.16 -3.70 -36.85
CA LYS A 70 19.47 -4.85 -37.45
C LYS A 70 19.40 -4.78 -38.99
N ASN A 71 20.30 -4.01 -39.60
CA ASN A 71 20.49 -3.87 -41.05
C ASN A 71 19.29 -3.32 -41.83
N MET A 72 18.42 -2.54 -41.19
CA MET A 72 17.33 -1.84 -41.89
C MET A 72 17.87 -0.62 -42.67
N SER A 73 17.22 -0.29 -43.79
CA SER A 73 17.50 0.94 -44.54
C SER A 73 17.13 2.18 -43.72
N ASP A 74 17.68 3.35 -44.05
CA ASP A 74 17.39 4.59 -43.32
C ASP A 74 15.90 4.94 -43.32
N GLY A 75 15.22 4.73 -44.46
CA GLY A 75 13.77 4.92 -44.55
C GLY A 75 13.01 3.99 -43.62
N MET A 76 13.29 2.68 -43.67
CA MET A 76 12.65 1.70 -42.80
C MET A 76 12.94 1.93 -41.32
N ALA A 77 14.16 2.35 -40.99
CA ALA A 77 14.56 2.66 -39.62
C ALA A 77 13.85 3.91 -39.07
N ARG A 78 13.58 4.92 -39.91
CA ARG A 78 12.77 6.08 -39.52
C ARG A 78 11.29 5.73 -39.38
N ASP A 79 10.76 4.96 -40.33
CA ASP A 79 9.35 4.53 -40.33
C ASP A 79 9.02 3.59 -39.16
N ALA A 80 10.01 2.90 -38.59
CA ALA A 80 9.87 2.10 -37.37
C ALA A 80 9.28 2.92 -36.20
N GLY A 81 9.59 4.21 -36.14
CA GLY A 81 8.95 5.18 -35.23
C GLY A 81 9.37 5.03 -33.77
N GLY A 82 8.40 4.87 -32.87
CA GLY A 82 8.60 4.85 -31.42
C GLY A 82 7.88 6.01 -30.74
N LYS A 83 7.24 5.72 -29.60
CA LYS A 83 6.38 6.70 -28.93
C LYS A 83 6.47 6.63 -27.41
N VAL A 84 6.48 7.81 -26.79
CA VAL A 84 6.35 8.00 -25.36
C VAL A 84 4.89 8.20 -24.99
N PHE A 85 4.45 7.51 -23.94
CA PHE A 85 3.19 7.72 -23.27
C PHE A 85 3.45 8.05 -21.81
N THR A 86 2.61 8.89 -21.22
CA THR A 86 2.60 9.09 -19.77
C THR A 86 1.40 8.37 -19.17
N PHE A 87 1.54 7.93 -17.93
CA PHE A 87 0.45 7.33 -17.17
C PHE A 87 0.46 7.86 -15.73
N GLY A 88 -0.31 7.24 -14.85
CA GLY A 88 -0.29 7.55 -13.43
C GLY A 88 -0.72 8.98 -13.11
N SER A 89 -0.13 9.55 -12.07
CA SER A 89 -0.64 10.79 -11.48
C SER A 89 -0.47 12.02 -12.39
N TYR A 90 0.62 12.06 -13.15
CA TYR A 90 0.90 13.12 -14.13
C TYR A 90 -0.13 13.13 -15.25
N ARG A 91 -0.36 11.98 -15.89
CA ARG A 91 -1.35 11.84 -16.97
C ARG A 91 -2.78 12.15 -16.50
N LEU A 92 -3.12 11.79 -15.26
CA LEU A 92 -4.40 12.14 -14.65
C LEU A 92 -4.53 13.65 -14.34
N GLY A 93 -3.43 14.40 -14.33
CA GLY A 93 -3.39 15.82 -13.98
C GLY A 93 -3.61 16.08 -12.49
N VAL A 94 -3.21 15.13 -11.63
CA VAL A 94 -3.35 15.17 -10.16
C VAL A 94 -2.02 15.02 -9.43
N HIS A 95 -0.91 15.17 -10.14
CA HIS A 95 0.44 15.26 -9.59
C HIS A 95 0.65 16.60 -8.88
N GLY A 96 1.58 16.62 -7.92
CA GLY A 96 2.03 17.82 -7.22
C GLY A 96 3.53 18.03 -7.37
N PRO A 97 4.07 19.08 -6.73
CA PRO A 97 5.52 19.28 -6.63
C PRO A 97 6.23 18.02 -6.15
N GLY A 98 7.40 17.71 -6.73
CA GLY A 98 8.17 16.52 -6.39
C GLY A 98 7.55 15.17 -6.79
N SER A 99 6.39 15.14 -7.46
CA SER A 99 5.87 13.89 -8.04
C SER A 99 6.72 13.45 -9.22
N ASP A 100 6.86 12.14 -9.37
CA ASP A 100 7.48 11.47 -10.51
C ASP A 100 6.64 11.59 -11.79
N ILE A 101 7.29 11.37 -12.94
CA ILE A 101 6.60 11.15 -14.21
C ILE A 101 6.72 9.69 -14.60
N ASP A 102 5.61 8.97 -14.41
CA ASP A 102 5.38 7.63 -14.94
C ASP A 102 5.37 7.65 -16.49
N THR A 103 6.39 7.07 -17.11
CA THR A 103 6.63 7.18 -18.56
C THR A 103 6.80 5.79 -19.20
N LEU A 104 6.00 5.51 -20.23
CA LEU A 104 6.04 4.29 -21.00
C LEU A 104 6.62 4.53 -22.40
N ILE A 105 7.67 3.79 -22.74
CA ILE A 105 8.27 3.76 -24.06
C ILE A 105 7.70 2.58 -24.84
N VAL A 106 7.01 2.89 -25.94
CA VAL A 106 6.41 1.89 -26.83
C VAL A 106 7.23 1.77 -28.11
N VAL A 107 7.65 0.55 -28.43
CA VAL A 107 8.56 0.26 -29.55
C VAL A 107 8.02 -0.85 -30.47
N PRO A 108 8.49 -0.92 -31.73
CA PRO A 108 8.13 -1.98 -32.65
C PRO A 108 8.79 -3.33 -32.30
N LYS A 109 8.27 -4.40 -32.91
CA LYS A 109 8.56 -5.81 -32.58
C LYS A 109 10.02 -6.22 -32.67
N HIS A 110 10.84 -5.52 -33.47
CA HIS A 110 12.25 -5.82 -33.61
C HIS A 110 13.10 -5.17 -32.52
N VAL A 111 12.58 -4.28 -31.69
CA VAL A 111 13.31 -3.66 -30.57
C VAL A 111 13.03 -4.45 -29.30
N SER A 112 14.07 -4.89 -28.61
CA SER A 112 13.97 -5.76 -27.44
C SER A 112 14.12 -4.98 -26.13
N ARG A 113 13.76 -5.64 -25.02
CA ARG A 113 13.98 -5.10 -23.68
C ARG A 113 15.47 -5.00 -23.34
N GLU A 114 16.30 -5.90 -23.86
CA GLU A 114 17.75 -5.81 -23.76
C GLU A 114 18.26 -4.54 -24.45
N ASP A 115 17.74 -4.22 -25.64
CA ASP A 115 18.06 -2.98 -26.34
C ASP A 115 17.70 -1.75 -25.49
N PHE A 116 16.60 -1.78 -24.72
CA PHE A 116 16.22 -0.72 -23.80
C PHE A 116 17.22 -0.53 -22.64
N PHE A 117 17.67 -1.61 -22.01
CA PHE A 117 18.67 -1.53 -20.92
C PHE A 117 20.12 -1.33 -21.39
N THR A 118 20.37 -1.35 -22.69
CA THR A 118 21.71 -1.15 -23.25
C THR A 118 21.79 0.12 -24.09
N VAL A 119 21.03 0.20 -25.19
CA VAL A 119 21.07 1.33 -26.13
C VAL A 119 20.35 2.55 -25.58
N PHE A 120 19.13 2.38 -25.04
CA PHE A 120 18.40 3.53 -24.50
C PHE A 120 19.05 4.04 -23.19
N ASP A 121 19.51 3.14 -22.32
CA ASP A 121 20.31 3.49 -21.14
C ASP A 121 21.56 4.31 -21.52
N ALA A 122 22.33 3.88 -22.53
CA ALA A 122 23.48 4.63 -23.03
C ALA A 122 23.10 6.02 -23.56
N LEU A 123 22.02 6.12 -24.35
CA LEU A 123 21.52 7.41 -24.84
C LEU A 123 21.12 8.37 -23.72
N LEU A 124 20.60 7.86 -22.60
CA LEU A 124 20.32 8.67 -21.42
C LEU A 124 21.61 9.17 -20.76
N ARG A 125 22.63 8.32 -20.65
CA ARG A 125 23.92 8.68 -20.03
C ARG A 125 24.72 9.73 -20.80
N GLU A 126 24.46 9.87 -22.09
CA GLU A 126 25.05 10.92 -22.93
C GLU A 126 24.41 12.31 -22.69
N ARG A 127 23.31 12.39 -21.94
CA ARG A 127 22.58 13.63 -21.72
C ARG A 127 23.18 14.46 -20.58
N PRO A 128 23.52 15.74 -20.81
CA PRO A 128 23.97 16.62 -19.73
C PRO A 128 22.87 16.89 -18.69
N GLU A 129 21.60 16.68 -19.06
CA GLU A 129 20.45 16.84 -18.18
C GLU A 129 20.27 15.70 -17.16
N LEU A 130 20.95 14.56 -17.35
CA LEU A 130 20.85 13.40 -16.47
C LEU A 130 21.67 13.62 -15.19
N GLU A 131 21.00 13.53 -14.05
CA GLU A 131 21.63 13.65 -12.72
C GLU A 131 21.84 12.28 -12.08
N GLU A 132 20.82 11.42 -12.12
CA GLU A 132 20.81 10.11 -11.47
C GLU A 132 20.20 9.07 -12.41
N ILE A 133 20.71 7.84 -12.38
CA ILE A 133 20.18 6.70 -13.13
C ILE A 133 20.33 5.40 -12.35
N ALA A 134 19.23 4.67 -12.22
CA ALA A 134 19.16 3.36 -11.58
C ALA A 134 18.32 2.40 -12.46
N SER A 135 18.99 1.42 -13.04
CA SER A 135 18.38 0.45 -13.97
C SER A 135 18.05 -0.85 -13.23
N VAL A 136 16.78 -1.25 -13.26
CA VAL A 136 16.27 -2.42 -12.52
C VAL A 136 15.57 -3.40 -13.48
N PRO A 137 16.34 -4.24 -14.21
CA PRO A 137 15.80 -5.14 -15.23
C PRO A 137 14.97 -6.30 -14.67
N ASP A 138 15.24 -6.70 -13.43
CA ASP A 138 14.63 -7.86 -12.77
C ASP A 138 13.37 -7.52 -11.96
N ALA A 139 12.92 -6.27 -11.99
CA ALA A 139 11.68 -5.85 -11.36
C ALA A 139 10.45 -6.54 -11.98
N PHE A 140 9.34 -6.55 -11.23
CA PHE A 140 8.05 -7.10 -11.68
C PHE A 140 7.57 -6.47 -13.00
N VAL A 141 7.79 -5.16 -13.12
CA VAL A 141 7.80 -4.41 -14.39
C VAL A 141 9.20 -3.81 -14.50
N PRO A 142 10.04 -4.27 -15.45
CA PRO A 142 11.38 -3.75 -15.63
C PRO A 142 11.37 -2.24 -15.87
N ILE A 143 12.26 -1.52 -15.19
CA ILE A 143 12.22 -0.06 -15.09
C ILE A 143 13.62 0.55 -15.07
N ILE A 144 13.77 1.73 -15.67
CA ILE A 144 14.90 2.63 -15.47
C ILE A 144 14.37 3.85 -14.70
N LYS A 145 14.88 4.07 -13.50
CA LYS A 145 14.56 5.26 -12.69
C LYS A 145 15.64 6.30 -12.91
N ILE A 146 15.25 7.53 -13.19
CA ILE A 146 16.21 8.61 -13.39
C ILE A 146 15.77 9.88 -12.69
N LYS A 147 16.73 10.77 -12.48
CA LYS A 147 16.50 12.19 -12.20
C LYS A 147 17.06 13.00 -13.37
N PHE A 148 16.21 13.74 -14.05
CA PHE A 148 16.52 14.44 -15.29
C PHE A 148 16.07 15.90 -15.19
N ASN A 149 17.00 16.85 -15.20
CA ASN A 149 16.75 18.27 -14.91
C ASN A 149 15.92 18.47 -13.62
N GLY A 150 16.32 17.80 -12.54
CA GLY A 150 15.66 17.87 -11.24
C GLY A 150 14.33 17.12 -11.13
N ILE A 151 13.86 16.47 -12.21
CA ILE A 151 12.58 15.74 -12.23
C ILE A 151 12.84 14.24 -12.16
N SER A 152 12.22 13.56 -11.19
CA SER A 152 12.20 12.10 -11.13
C SER A 152 11.29 11.51 -12.21
N ILE A 153 11.81 10.54 -12.98
CA ILE A 153 11.10 9.90 -14.09
C ILE A 153 11.29 8.40 -14.00
N ASP A 154 10.16 7.69 -14.06
CA ASP A 154 10.08 6.24 -14.00
C ASP A 154 9.79 5.73 -15.43
N LEU A 155 10.82 5.18 -16.08
CA LEU A 155 10.78 4.75 -17.48
C LEU A 155 10.56 3.24 -17.57
N ILE A 156 9.41 2.85 -18.10
CA ILE A 156 9.10 1.46 -18.40
C ILE A 156 9.00 1.24 -19.91
N PHE A 157 9.13 -0.01 -20.32
CA PHE A 157 9.22 -0.41 -21.72
C PHE A 157 8.09 -1.37 -22.10
N ALA A 158 7.54 -1.20 -23.29
CA ALA A 158 6.68 -2.20 -23.92
C ALA A 158 6.97 -2.35 -25.42
N LYS A 159 7.14 -3.60 -25.83
CA LYS A 159 7.25 -3.98 -27.24
C LYS A 159 5.88 -4.42 -27.78
N LEU A 160 5.46 -3.86 -28.91
CA LEU A 160 4.26 -4.31 -29.62
C LEU A 160 4.63 -5.27 -30.75
N ASP A 161 3.73 -6.20 -31.08
CA ASP A 161 3.86 -7.06 -32.27
C ASP A 161 3.49 -6.31 -33.57
N LEU A 162 4.11 -5.13 -33.76
CA LEU A 162 3.94 -4.25 -34.91
C LEU A 162 5.31 -3.89 -35.48
N PRO A 163 5.47 -3.81 -36.83
CA PRO A 163 6.73 -3.38 -37.42
C PRO A 163 7.01 -1.89 -37.23
N GLN A 164 5.99 -1.08 -36.94
CA GLN A 164 6.06 0.37 -36.85
C GLN A 164 5.20 0.86 -35.67
N VAL A 165 5.69 1.86 -34.96
CA VAL A 165 4.96 2.57 -33.89
C VAL A 165 4.84 4.04 -34.28
N PRO A 166 3.74 4.45 -34.94
CA PRO A 166 3.57 5.83 -35.37
C PRO A 166 3.27 6.77 -34.19
N ILE A 167 3.58 8.07 -34.35
CA ILE A 167 3.30 9.08 -33.32
C ILE A 167 1.79 9.23 -33.02
N SER A 168 0.92 8.86 -33.95
CA SER A 168 -0.53 8.88 -33.81
C SER A 168 -1.10 7.69 -33.03
N LEU A 169 -0.30 6.66 -32.73
CA LEU A 169 -0.77 5.43 -32.06
C LEU A 169 -1.46 5.73 -30.73
N THR A 170 -2.60 5.09 -30.48
CA THR A 170 -3.28 5.03 -29.18
C THR A 170 -3.32 3.60 -28.67
N LEU A 171 -3.34 3.41 -27.35
CA LEU A 171 -3.28 2.06 -26.74
C LEU A 171 -4.66 1.46 -26.38
N SER A 172 -5.75 2.10 -26.83
CA SER A 172 -7.13 1.68 -26.55
C SER A 172 -7.52 0.38 -27.25
N ASP A 173 -6.92 0.04 -28.39
CA ASP A 173 -7.22 -1.20 -29.10
C ASP A 173 -6.66 -2.41 -28.33
N LYS A 174 -7.54 -3.35 -27.97
CA LYS A 174 -7.19 -4.59 -27.26
C LYS A 174 -6.39 -5.55 -28.15
N ASN A 175 -6.47 -5.43 -29.48
CA ASN A 175 -5.68 -6.29 -30.38
C ASN A 175 -4.18 -6.01 -30.29
N LEU A 176 -3.77 -4.83 -29.82
CA LEU A 176 -2.37 -4.50 -29.55
C LEU A 176 -1.74 -5.41 -28.48
N LEU A 177 -2.55 -6.12 -27.69
CA LEU A 177 -2.09 -7.04 -26.66
C LEU A 177 -1.79 -8.46 -27.19
N ARG A 178 -2.12 -8.76 -28.45
CA ARG A 178 -1.84 -10.07 -29.06
C ARG A 178 -0.33 -10.28 -29.19
N ASN A 179 0.13 -11.47 -28.83
CA ASN A 179 1.54 -11.87 -28.90
C ASN A 179 2.50 -10.99 -28.07
N VAL A 180 1.98 -10.25 -27.09
CA VAL A 180 2.76 -9.44 -26.16
C VAL A 180 3.09 -10.29 -24.92
N ASP A 181 4.34 -10.21 -24.44
CA ASP A 181 4.77 -10.95 -23.25
C ASP A 181 4.14 -10.38 -21.96
N GLU A 182 4.18 -11.15 -20.86
CA GLU A 182 3.51 -10.74 -19.62
C GLU A 182 4.06 -9.44 -19.02
N LYS A 183 5.36 -9.17 -19.15
CA LYS A 183 6.00 -7.95 -18.63
C LYS A 183 5.56 -6.73 -19.45
N ASP A 184 5.51 -6.85 -20.77
CA ASP A 184 5.05 -5.81 -21.69
C ASP A 184 3.53 -5.56 -21.54
N LEU A 185 2.72 -6.60 -21.31
CA LEU A 185 1.28 -6.48 -21.01
C LEU A 185 1.06 -5.64 -19.73
N ARG A 186 1.83 -5.89 -18.67
CA ARG A 186 1.76 -5.10 -17.43
C ARG A 186 2.17 -3.64 -17.67
N ALA A 187 3.20 -3.40 -18.47
CA ALA A 187 3.66 -2.06 -18.81
C ALA A 187 2.60 -1.26 -19.59
N LEU A 188 1.97 -1.88 -20.60
CA LEU A 188 0.89 -1.26 -21.38
C LEU A 188 -0.34 -0.93 -20.53
N ASN A 189 -0.65 -1.76 -19.53
CA ASN A 189 -1.83 -1.59 -18.68
C ASN A 189 -1.82 -0.30 -17.88
N GLY A 190 -0.66 0.22 -17.46
CA GLY A 190 -0.58 1.50 -16.74
C GLY A 190 -1.24 2.65 -17.51
N THR A 191 -0.84 2.81 -18.78
CA THR A 191 -1.40 3.84 -19.69
C THR A 191 -2.85 3.56 -20.03
N ARG A 192 -3.20 2.32 -20.38
CA ARG A 192 -4.58 1.93 -20.75
C ARG A 192 -5.57 2.20 -19.63
N VAL A 193 -5.24 1.82 -18.39
CA VAL A 193 -6.08 2.08 -17.21
C VAL A 193 -6.24 3.57 -16.98
N THR A 194 -5.18 4.34 -17.13
CA THR A 194 -5.21 5.79 -16.91
C THR A 194 -6.10 6.50 -17.93
N ASP A 195 -5.97 6.17 -19.21
CA ASP A 195 -6.80 6.75 -20.26
C ASP A 195 -8.29 6.35 -20.08
N GLU A 196 -8.58 5.09 -19.76
CA GLU A 196 -9.95 4.65 -19.49
C GLU A 196 -10.57 5.34 -18.26
N ILE A 197 -9.78 5.57 -17.20
CA ILE A 197 -10.22 6.36 -16.04
C ILE A 197 -10.71 7.74 -16.50
N LEU A 198 -9.96 8.42 -17.37
CA LEU A 198 -10.32 9.74 -17.88
C LEU A 198 -11.55 9.73 -18.79
N GLU A 199 -11.81 8.62 -19.49
CA GLU A 199 -13.00 8.44 -20.34
C GLU A 199 -14.27 8.08 -19.56
N LEU A 200 -14.11 7.50 -18.36
CA LEU A 200 -15.19 7.01 -17.49
C LEU A 200 -15.66 8.02 -16.44
N VAL A 201 -15.09 9.22 -16.45
CA VAL A 201 -15.46 10.32 -15.54
C VAL A 201 -16.42 11.31 -16.23
N PRO A 202 -17.59 11.60 -15.63
CA PRO A 202 -18.53 12.59 -16.17
C PRO A 202 -17.98 14.02 -16.17
N ASN A 203 -17.36 14.45 -15.06
CA ASN A 203 -16.78 15.78 -14.89
C ASN A 203 -15.31 15.67 -14.46
N LYS A 204 -14.40 15.92 -15.41
CA LYS A 204 -12.94 15.79 -15.19
C LYS A 204 -12.42 16.79 -14.15
N THR A 205 -12.98 18.00 -14.09
CA THR A 205 -12.56 19.02 -13.13
C THR A 205 -12.91 18.60 -11.70
N SER A 206 -14.17 18.20 -11.47
CA SER A 206 -14.62 17.74 -10.16
C SER A 206 -13.80 16.53 -9.69
N PHE A 207 -13.53 15.59 -10.59
CA PHE A 207 -12.68 14.41 -10.34
C PHE A 207 -11.26 14.79 -9.94
N LYS A 208 -10.57 15.64 -10.70
CA LYS A 208 -9.17 15.99 -10.44
C LYS A 208 -9.00 16.64 -9.06
N ILE A 209 -9.86 17.60 -8.72
CA ILE A 209 -9.82 18.28 -7.42
C ILE A 209 -10.16 17.32 -6.28
N ALA A 210 -11.19 16.47 -6.44
CA ALA A 210 -11.53 15.47 -5.43
C ALA A 210 -10.40 14.45 -5.22
N LEU A 211 -9.78 13.98 -6.30
CA LEU A 211 -8.66 13.03 -6.22
C LEU A 211 -7.42 13.66 -5.57
N ARG A 212 -7.11 14.93 -5.83
CA ARG A 212 -6.06 15.67 -5.11
C ARG A 212 -6.30 15.68 -3.60
N ALA A 213 -7.52 16.01 -3.18
CA ALA A 213 -7.91 15.99 -1.77
C ALA A 213 -7.81 14.59 -1.15
N ILE A 214 -8.31 13.56 -1.82
CA ILE A 214 -8.23 12.17 -1.33
C ILE A 214 -6.77 11.68 -1.25
N LYS A 215 -5.90 12.06 -2.19
CA LYS A 215 -4.46 11.72 -2.12
C LYS A 215 -3.80 12.36 -0.89
N ILE A 216 -4.03 13.65 -0.64
CA ILE A 216 -3.49 14.34 0.54
C ILE A 216 -4.04 13.71 1.81
N TRP A 217 -5.36 13.53 1.90
CA TRP A 217 -6.00 12.86 3.03
C TRP A 217 -5.39 11.47 3.27
N ALA A 218 -5.30 10.62 2.25
CA ALA A 218 -4.82 9.25 2.41
C ALA A 218 -3.35 9.20 2.87
N LYS A 219 -2.48 10.10 2.36
CA LYS A 219 -1.10 10.23 2.84
C LYS A 219 -1.06 10.73 4.29
N ARG A 220 -1.74 11.84 4.59
CA ARG A 220 -1.81 12.43 5.94
C ARG A 220 -2.36 11.45 6.98
N ARG A 221 -3.29 10.58 6.59
CA ARG A 221 -3.92 9.57 7.45
C ARG A 221 -3.22 8.21 7.44
N ALA A 222 -2.06 8.09 6.80
CA ALA A 222 -1.28 6.86 6.70
C ALA A 222 -2.06 5.65 6.12
N VAL A 223 -2.80 5.88 5.04
CA VAL A 223 -3.55 4.85 4.30
C VAL A 223 -3.25 4.87 2.79
N TYR A 224 -2.03 5.27 2.41
CA TYR A 224 -1.56 5.33 1.02
C TYR A 224 -0.23 4.58 0.86
N ALA A 225 -0.26 3.28 0.59
CA ALA A 225 0.92 2.46 0.25
C ALA A 225 0.51 1.04 -0.20
N ASN A 226 0.52 0.77 -1.51
CA ASN A 226 0.18 -0.56 -2.04
C ASN A 226 1.12 -1.67 -1.57
N VAL A 227 2.40 -1.36 -1.40
CA VAL A 227 3.41 -2.30 -0.92
C VAL A 227 3.12 -2.79 0.50
N PHE A 228 2.55 -1.92 1.35
CA PHE A 228 2.20 -2.21 2.75
C PHE A 228 0.72 -2.60 2.95
N GLY A 229 -0.02 -2.85 1.88
CA GLY A 229 -1.40 -3.35 1.96
C GLY A 229 -2.49 -2.28 2.06
N PHE A 230 -2.18 -1.03 1.71
CA PHE A 230 -3.16 0.05 1.55
C PHE A 230 -3.43 0.37 0.07
N PRO A 231 -4.51 1.08 -0.29
CA PRO A 231 -4.73 1.45 -1.68
C PRO A 231 -3.62 2.38 -2.20
N GLY A 232 -3.10 2.10 -3.39
CA GLY A 232 -2.19 2.98 -4.12
C GLY A 232 -2.93 4.06 -4.92
N GLY A 233 -2.19 4.86 -5.69
CA GLY A 233 -2.72 6.00 -6.45
C GLY A 233 -3.85 5.63 -7.42
N VAL A 234 -3.69 4.54 -8.17
CA VAL A 234 -4.71 4.08 -9.14
C VAL A 234 -5.99 3.58 -8.44
N ALA A 235 -5.86 2.90 -7.29
CA ALA A 235 -7.01 2.44 -6.52
C ALA A 235 -7.82 3.62 -5.96
N TRP A 236 -7.14 4.62 -5.39
CA TRP A 236 -7.78 5.86 -4.96
C TRP A 236 -8.44 6.62 -6.11
N ALA A 237 -7.81 6.69 -7.29
CA ALA A 237 -8.41 7.28 -8.48
C ALA A 237 -9.72 6.57 -8.85
N MET A 238 -9.71 5.24 -8.93
CA MET A 238 -10.91 4.47 -9.28
C MET A 238 -12.02 4.61 -8.25
N PHE A 239 -11.71 4.68 -6.95
CA PHE A 239 -12.70 5.00 -5.94
C PHE A 239 -13.36 6.35 -6.21
N VAL A 240 -12.58 7.41 -6.48
CA VAL A 240 -13.14 8.73 -6.78
C VAL A 240 -13.95 8.72 -8.07
N VAL A 241 -13.49 8.06 -9.14
CA VAL A 241 -14.27 7.91 -10.39
C VAL A 241 -15.62 7.29 -10.08
N ARG A 242 -15.67 6.21 -9.30
CA ARG A 242 -16.94 5.53 -8.98
C ARG A 242 -17.94 6.49 -8.34
N ILE A 243 -17.49 7.37 -7.46
CA ILE A 243 -18.34 8.38 -6.83
C ILE A 243 -18.77 9.45 -7.83
N CYS A 244 -17.87 9.91 -8.70
CA CYS A 244 -18.22 10.84 -9.78
C CYS A 244 -19.28 10.25 -10.73
N GLN A 245 -19.24 8.95 -11.01
CA GLN A 245 -20.27 8.27 -11.82
C GLN A 245 -21.65 8.28 -11.13
N LEU A 246 -21.67 8.18 -9.80
CA LEU A 246 -22.90 8.19 -8.99
C LEU A 246 -23.49 9.60 -8.81
N TYR A 247 -22.66 10.64 -8.91
CA TYR A 247 -23.03 12.06 -8.76
C TYR A 247 -22.41 12.91 -9.89
N PRO A 248 -22.86 12.73 -11.15
CA PRO A 248 -22.20 13.28 -12.33
C PRO A 248 -22.12 14.81 -12.39
N ASN A 249 -23.03 15.51 -11.71
CA ASN A 249 -23.14 16.96 -11.75
C ASN A 249 -22.63 17.65 -10.46
N ALA A 250 -22.14 16.90 -9.48
CA ALA A 250 -21.70 17.45 -8.19
C ALA A 250 -20.33 18.16 -8.27
N CYS A 251 -20.13 19.16 -7.40
CA CYS A 251 -18.81 19.75 -7.16
C CYS A 251 -17.91 18.81 -6.33
N SER A 252 -16.60 19.07 -6.29
CA SER A 252 -15.63 18.21 -5.62
C SER A 252 -15.85 18.07 -4.12
N ALA A 253 -16.28 19.14 -3.44
CA ALA A 253 -16.63 19.08 -2.02
C ALA A 253 -17.70 18.01 -1.74
N VAL A 254 -18.76 17.99 -2.55
CA VAL A 254 -19.84 17.00 -2.45
C VAL A 254 -19.34 15.61 -2.79
N ILE A 255 -18.52 15.47 -3.85
CA ILE A 255 -17.89 14.18 -4.21
C ILE A 255 -17.08 13.61 -3.04
N ILE A 256 -16.30 14.43 -2.31
CA ILE A 256 -15.51 13.97 -1.16
C ILE A 256 -16.42 13.54 0.00
N SER A 257 -17.47 14.29 0.30
CA SER A 257 -18.45 13.90 1.33
C SER A 257 -19.14 12.57 0.98
N LYS A 258 -19.58 12.42 -0.27
CA LYS A 258 -20.20 11.17 -0.77
C LYS A 258 -19.22 10.01 -0.84
N PHE A 259 -17.95 10.27 -1.12
CA PHE A 259 -16.89 9.27 -1.10
C PHE A 259 -16.80 8.58 0.25
N PHE A 260 -16.72 9.35 1.34
CA PHE A 260 -16.66 8.77 2.68
C PHE A 260 -17.96 8.05 3.05
N GLN A 261 -19.11 8.66 2.78
CA GLN A 261 -20.42 8.08 3.11
C GLN A 261 -20.67 6.73 2.41
N ILE A 262 -20.28 6.63 1.13
CA ILE A 262 -20.52 5.43 0.33
C ILE A 262 -19.50 4.35 0.67
N LEU A 263 -18.20 4.68 0.73
CA LEU A 263 -17.17 3.67 0.92
C LEU A 263 -17.15 3.11 2.36
N SER A 264 -17.54 3.90 3.37
CA SER A 264 -17.71 3.40 4.75
C SER A 264 -18.85 2.40 4.88
N ARG A 265 -19.90 2.53 4.06
CA ARG A 265 -21.09 1.65 4.06
C ARG A 265 -21.08 0.61 2.94
N TRP A 266 -20.00 0.57 2.16
CA TRP A 266 -19.87 -0.36 1.04
C TRP A 266 -19.84 -1.79 1.55
N LYS A 267 -20.60 -2.68 0.89
CA LYS A 267 -20.75 -4.08 1.31
C LYS A 267 -19.55 -4.93 0.88
N TRP A 268 -18.39 -4.69 1.48
CA TRP A 268 -17.18 -5.47 1.22
C TRP A 268 -17.41 -6.97 1.50
N PRO A 269 -16.97 -7.90 0.61
CA PRO A 269 -16.03 -7.72 -0.49
C PRO A 269 -16.68 -7.48 -1.87
N GLN A 270 -17.88 -6.88 -1.97
CA GLN A 270 -18.46 -6.51 -3.28
C GLN A 270 -17.48 -5.60 -4.06
N PRO A 271 -17.18 -5.87 -5.34
CA PRO A 271 -16.16 -5.12 -6.07
C PRO A 271 -16.63 -3.73 -6.49
N VAL A 272 -15.71 -2.78 -6.48
CA VAL A 272 -15.87 -1.49 -7.16
C VAL A 272 -15.52 -1.68 -8.64
N LEU A 273 -16.52 -1.50 -9.51
CA LEU A 273 -16.41 -1.58 -10.96
C LEU A 273 -16.74 -0.22 -11.58
N LEU A 274 -15.93 0.21 -12.56
CA LEU A 274 -16.15 1.47 -13.30
C LEU A 274 -16.88 1.27 -14.63
N LYS A 275 -16.79 0.07 -15.21
CA LYS A 275 -17.53 -0.42 -16.38
C LYS A 275 -17.71 -1.93 -16.25
N PRO A 276 -18.60 -2.57 -17.05
CA PRO A 276 -18.68 -4.03 -17.10
C PRO A 276 -17.31 -4.62 -17.44
N ILE A 277 -16.95 -5.74 -16.80
CA ILE A 277 -15.71 -6.46 -17.12
C ILE A 277 -15.86 -7.02 -18.53
N GLU A 278 -14.91 -6.72 -19.39
CA GLU A 278 -14.94 -7.11 -20.78
C GLU A 278 -14.13 -8.39 -21.00
N ASP A 279 -14.65 -9.27 -21.85
CA ASP A 279 -13.85 -10.31 -22.46
C ASP A 279 -12.88 -9.70 -23.49
N GLY A 280 -11.88 -10.48 -23.89
CA GLY A 280 -10.92 -10.04 -24.88
C GLY A 280 -10.27 -11.19 -25.63
N PRO A 281 -9.39 -10.85 -26.60
CA PRO A 281 -8.90 -11.80 -27.59
C PRO A 281 -7.88 -12.81 -27.06
N LEU A 282 -7.41 -12.65 -25.82
CA LEU A 282 -6.36 -13.48 -25.22
C LEU A 282 -6.95 -14.42 -24.16
N GLN A 283 -6.34 -15.60 -24.04
CA GLN A 283 -6.58 -16.55 -22.95
C GLN A 283 -5.80 -16.15 -21.67
N VAL A 284 -5.99 -14.90 -21.24
CA VAL A 284 -5.36 -14.36 -20.02
C VAL A 284 -6.35 -14.37 -18.86
N ARG A 285 -5.82 -14.50 -17.63
CA ARG A 285 -6.65 -14.41 -16.43
C ARG A 285 -7.25 -13.01 -16.30
N VAL A 286 -8.58 -12.94 -16.31
CA VAL A 286 -9.36 -11.76 -15.95
C VAL A 286 -9.90 -11.98 -14.53
N TRP A 287 -9.93 -10.92 -13.72
CA TRP A 287 -10.43 -11.01 -12.34
C TRP A 287 -11.83 -11.60 -12.30
N ASN A 288 -11.97 -12.76 -11.64
CA ASN A 288 -13.23 -13.47 -11.53
C ASN A 288 -13.28 -14.30 -10.24
N PRO A 289 -13.95 -13.83 -9.17
CA PRO A 289 -14.04 -14.55 -7.91
C PRO A 289 -14.88 -15.83 -8.02
N LYS A 290 -15.75 -15.98 -9.02
CA LYS A 290 -16.50 -17.23 -9.18
C LYS A 290 -15.58 -18.40 -9.57
N ILE A 291 -14.52 -18.11 -10.31
CA ILE A 291 -13.58 -19.11 -10.82
C ILE A 291 -12.36 -19.21 -9.90
N TYR A 292 -11.65 -18.09 -9.66
CA TYR A 292 -10.35 -18.12 -9.00
C TYR A 292 -10.42 -17.91 -7.49
N ALA A 293 -9.85 -18.83 -6.71
CA ALA A 293 -9.83 -18.76 -5.24
C ALA A 293 -9.10 -17.52 -4.70
N GLN A 294 -8.00 -17.13 -5.36
CA GLN A 294 -7.26 -15.92 -5.02
C GLN A 294 -8.11 -14.65 -5.22
N ASP A 295 -8.97 -14.62 -6.25
CA ASP A 295 -9.84 -13.47 -6.48
C ASP A 295 -10.97 -13.40 -5.43
N ARG A 296 -11.41 -14.55 -4.91
CA ARG A 296 -12.37 -14.63 -3.78
C ARG A 296 -11.81 -14.11 -2.47
N SER A 297 -10.50 -14.21 -2.26
CA SER A 297 -9.88 -13.80 -1.00
C SER A 297 -9.64 -12.28 -0.92
N HIS A 298 -9.80 -11.53 -2.01
CA HIS A 298 -9.67 -10.08 -2.02
C HIS A 298 -10.68 -9.41 -1.07
N LYS A 299 -10.17 -8.65 -0.09
CA LYS A 299 -10.98 -8.08 1.00
C LYS A 299 -11.76 -6.82 0.61
N MET A 300 -11.17 -5.97 -0.23
CA MET A 300 -11.79 -4.74 -0.73
C MET A 300 -11.48 -4.55 -2.23
N PRO A 301 -12.07 -5.37 -3.13
CA PRO A 301 -11.65 -5.41 -4.53
C PRO A 301 -12.02 -4.14 -5.30
N VAL A 302 -11.02 -3.54 -5.94
CA VAL A 302 -11.16 -2.40 -6.87
C VAL A 302 -10.60 -2.83 -8.22
N ILE A 303 -11.45 -2.88 -9.23
CA ILE A 303 -11.12 -3.58 -10.47
C ILE A 303 -10.74 -2.58 -11.56
N THR A 304 -9.58 -2.79 -12.18
CA THR A 304 -9.12 -1.97 -13.30
C THR A 304 -10.06 -2.09 -14.48
N PRO A 305 -10.43 -0.96 -15.13
CA PRO A 305 -11.41 -0.99 -16.20
C PRO A 305 -10.82 -1.62 -17.48
N ALA A 306 -9.54 -1.39 -17.77
CA ALA A 306 -8.91 -1.88 -18.99
C ALA A 306 -8.75 -3.41 -18.98
N TYR A 307 -9.04 -4.04 -20.11
CA TYR A 307 -8.78 -5.46 -20.33
C TYR A 307 -7.26 -5.74 -20.38
N PRO A 308 -6.77 -6.83 -19.76
CA PRO A 308 -7.50 -7.71 -18.85
C PRO A 308 -7.68 -7.08 -17.46
N SER A 309 -8.92 -7.06 -16.97
CA SER A 309 -9.24 -6.46 -15.67
C SER A 309 -8.59 -7.22 -14.52
N MET A 310 -7.98 -6.48 -13.58
CA MET A 310 -7.27 -7.00 -12.41
C MET A 310 -7.71 -6.26 -11.14
N CYS A 311 -7.44 -6.86 -9.98
CA CYS A 311 -7.67 -6.20 -8.70
C CYS A 311 -6.47 -5.32 -8.30
N ALA A 312 -6.68 -4.01 -8.25
CA ALA A 312 -5.67 -3.02 -7.86
C ALA A 312 -5.40 -2.98 -6.33
N THR A 313 -6.15 -3.74 -5.55
CA THR A 313 -6.13 -3.73 -4.08
C THR A 313 -5.94 -5.14 -3.49
N HIS A 314 -5.32 -6.05 -4.26
CA HIS A 314 -5.09 -7.44 -3.85
C HIS A 314 -4.21 -7.58 -2.59
N ASN A 315 -3.43 -6.55 -2.23
CA ASN A 315 -2.57 -6.54 -1.04
C ASN A 315 -3.30 -6.19 0.26
N ILE A 316 -4.57 -5.75 0.22
CA ILE A 316 -5.32 -5.40 1.43
C ILE A 316 -5.53 -6.64 2.31
N SER A 317 -5.05 -6.54 3.55
CA SER A 317 -5.20 -7.53 4.62
C SER A 317 -6.43 -7.23 5.50
N GLU A 318 -6.74 -8.06 6.49
CA GLU A 318 -7.82 -7.77 7.43
C GLU A 318 -7.51 -6.54 8.29
N SER A 319 -6.26 -6.40 8.74
CA SER A 319 -5.82 -5.27 9.56
C SER A 319 -5.89 -3.95 8.79
N THR A 320 -5.32 -3.90 7.59
CA THR A 320 -5.34 -2.69 6.76
C THR A 320 -6.76 -2.32 6.34
N LYS A 321 -7.63 -3.31 6.04
CA LYS A 321 -9.08 -3.07 5.84
C LYS A 321 -9.73 -2.39 7.05
N LYS A 322 -9.49 -2.85 8.28
CA LYS A 322 -10.04 -2.22 9.50
C LYS A 322 -9.57 -0.77 9.64
N VAL A 323 -8.30 -0.50 9.36
CA VAL A 323 -7.74 0.86 9.39
C VAL A 323 -8.40 1.75 8.34
N ILE A 324 -8.52 1.28 7.09
CA ILE A 324 -9.17 2.03 6.00
C ILE A 324 -10.62 2.35 6.38
N LEU A 325 -11.38 1.39 6.89
CA LEU A 325 -12.78 1.61 7.29
C LEU A 325 -12.90 2.61 8.45
N SER A 326 -12.00 2.55 9.43
CA SER A 326 -11.94 3.53 10.52
C SER A 326 -11.67 4.95 10.00
N GLU A 327 -10.75 5.10 9.06
CA GLU A 327 -10.41 6.42 8.48
C GLU A 327 -11.50 6.93 7.53
N LEU A 328 -12.20 6.03 6.80
CA LEU A 328 -13.39 6.39 6.03
C LEU A 328 -14.52 6.90 6.94
N GLN A 329 -14.75 6.24 8.07
CA GLN A 329 -15.74 6.66 9.07
C GLN A 329 -15.37 8.02 9.69
N ARG A 330 -14.10 8.24 10.06
CA ARG A 330 -13.61 9.57 10.46
C ARG A 330 -13.88 10.60 9.37
N GLY A 331 -13.64 10.26 8.10
CA GLY A 331 -13.93 11.13 6.96
C GLY A 331 -15.41 11.51 6.85
N VAL A 332 -16.33 10.59 7.15
CA VAL A 332 -17.77 10.89 7.23
C VAL A 332 -18.04 11.97 8.28
N GLU A 333 -17.55 11.76 9.49
CA GLU A 333 -17.79 12.67 10.63
C GLU A 333 -17.22 14.06 10.38
N VAL A 334 -15.97 14.14 9.89
CA VAL A 334 -15.32 15.42 9.61
C VAL A 334 -16.01 16.15 8.46
N THR A 335 -16.32 15.46 7.36
CA THR A 335 -17.00 16.13 6.24
C THR A 335 -18.42 16.54 6.57
N GLN A 336 -19.16 15.80 7.38
CA GLN A 336 -20.47 16.25 7.88
C GLN A 336 -20.33 17.56 8.66
N LYS A 337 -19.34 17.67 9.55
CA LYS A 337 -19.06 18.88 10.32
C LYS A 337 -18.57 20.05 9.48
N ILE A 338 -17.83 19.79 8.40
CA ILE A 338 -17.46 20.84 7.43
C ILE A 338 -18.71 21.39 6.75
N PHE A 339 -19.63 20.52 6.34
CA PHE A 339 -20.88 20.93 5.68
C PHE A 339 -21.87 21.62 6.64
N SER A 340 -21.76 21.39 7.96
CA SER A 340 -22.48 22.16 8.99
C SER A 340 -21.73 23.41 9.47
N ASN A 341 -20.58 23.74 8.88
CA ASN A 341 -19.70 24.86 9.24
C ASN A 341 -19.10 24.79 10.68
N GLU A 342 -18.93 23.58 11.23
CA GLU A 342 -18.31 23.34 12.53
C GLU A 342 -16.80 23.06 12.44
N LEU A 343 -16.33 22.53 11.31
CA LEU A 343 -14.92 22.21 11.05
C LEU A 343 -14.49 22.73 9.68
N SER A 344 -13.18 22.68 9.42
CA SER A 344 -12.56 23.12 8.18
C SER A 344 -11.95 21.97 7.39
N TRP A 345 -11.56 22.21 6.12
CA TRP A 345 -10.83 21.23 5.32
C TRP A 345 -9.46 20.86 5.92
N GLU A 346 -8.83 21.76 6.69
CA GLU A 346 -7.59 21.47 7.42
C GLU A 346 -7.79 20.32 8.42
N ASP A 347 -8.96 20.24 9.07
CA ASP A 347 -9.29 19.15 10.00
C ASP A 347 -9.34 17.78 9.32
N LEU A 348 -9.77 17.74 8.05
CA LEU A 348 -9.78 16.51 7.25
C LEU A 348 -8.35 16.02 6.99
N PHE A 349 -7.43 16.96 6.71
CA PHE A 349 -6.04 16.70 6.34
C PHE A 349 -5.07 16.63 7.54
N LYS A 350 -5.56 16.73 8.77
CA LYS A 350 -4.75 16.53 9.97
C LYS A 350 -3.96 15.21 9.90
N LYS A 351 -2.66 15.29 10.20
CA LYS A 351 -1.74 14.16 10.25
C LYS A 351 -2.24 13.05 11.19
N HIS A 352 -1.93 11.81 10.83
CA HIS A 352 -2.17 10.64 11.65
C HIS A 352 -1.47 10.73 13.01
N ASP A 353 -1.96 9.93 13.95
CA ASP A 353 -1.40 9.74 15.28
C ASP A 353 -0.76 8.34 15.44
N PHE A 354 -0.34 7.71 14.32
CA PHE A 354 0.18 6.34 14.27
C PHE A 354 1.15 6.01 15.42
N PHE A 355 2.19 6.83 15.64
CA PHE A 355 3.22 6.63 16.68
C PHE A 355 2.78 6.97 18.11
N PHE A 356 1.53 7.42 18.29
CA PHE A 356 0.91 7.69 19.59
C PHE A 356 -0.18 6.67 19.93
N LYS A 357 -0.76 6.05 18.90
CA LYS A 357 -1.98 5.23 18.99
C LYS A 357 -1.74 3.87 19.65
N TYR A 358 -0.62 3.23 19.37
CA TYR A 358 -0.32 1.89 19.87
C TYR A 358 0.60 1.92 21.09
N LYS A 359 0.44 0.96 22.00
CA LYS A 359 1.37 0.77 23.13
C LYS A 359 2.67 0.10 22.68
N PHE A 360 2.59 -0.70 21.62
CA PHE A 360 3.64 -1.59 21.16
C PHE A 360 3.80 -1.51 19.65
N TYR A 361 5.05 -1.56 19.20
CA TYR A 361 5.43 -1.54 17.79
C TYR A 361 6.43 -2.66 17.54
N LEU A 362 6.27 -3.34 16.41
CA LEU A 362 7.31 -4.16 15.83
C LEU A 362 8.10 -3.29 14.85
N THR A 363 9.41 -3.27 15.00
CA THR A 363 10.35 -2.50 14.19
C THR A 363 11.15 -3.47 13.34
N VAL A 364 11.06 -3.37 12.02
CA VAL A 364 11.80 -4.19 11.06
C VAL A 364 12.87 -3.31 10.45
N MET A 365 14.12 -3.53 10.86
CA MET A 365 15.28 -2.76 10.43
C MET A 365 16.07 -3.58 9.41
N VAL A 366 16.36 -2.97 8.28
CA VAL A 366 17.14 -3.53 7.19
C VAL A 366 18.41 -2.71 7.10
N SER A 367 19.58 -3.34 7.03
CA SER A 367 20.81 -2.59 6.81
C SER A 367 21.72 -3.23 5.77
N THR A 368 22.50 -2.38 5.11
CA THR A 368 23.47 -2.77 4.09
C THR A 368 24.81 -2.09 4.36
N LYS A 369 25.88 -2.88 4.44
CA LYS A 369 27.28 -2.43 4.39
C LYS A 369 27.72 -2.46 2.93
N GLY A 370 27.52 -1.36 2.21
CA GLY A 370 27.76 -1.35 0.76
C GLY A 370 27.25 -0.09 0.09
N SER A 371 27.02 -0.18 -1.21
CA SER A 371 26.51 0.95 -1.99
C SER A 371 25.03 1.21 -1.73
N ASP A 372 24.62 2.44 -2.00
CA ASP A 372 23.22 2.88 -1.93
C ASP A 372 22.32 2.04 -2.87
N GLU A 373 22.86 1.60 -4.03
CA GLU A 373 22.16 0.71 -4.97
C GLU A 373 21.90 -0.67 -4.37
N GLN A 374 22.89 -1.26 -3.68
CA GLN A 374 22.73 -2.53 -2.98
C GLN A 374 21.69 -2.39 -1.86
N HIS A 375 21.71 -1.27 -1.13
CA HIS A 375 20.74 -1.00 -0.10
C HIS A 375 19.31 -0.89 -0.65
N LEU A 376 19.10 -0.09 -1.69
CA LEU A 376 17.79 0.11 -2.32
C LEU A 376 17.19 -1.20 -2.82
N LYS A 377 18.02 -2.11 -3.38
CA LYS A 377 17.58 -3.45 -3.78
C LYS A 377 17.16 -4.29 -2.58
N TRP A 378 17.96 -4.30 -1.51
CA TRP A 378 17.70 -5.10 -0.31
C TRP A 378 16.50 -4.59 0.49
N SER A 379 16.47 -3.30 0.85
CA SER A 379 15.36 -2.67 1.56
C SER A 379 14.05 -2.82 0.79
N GLY A 380 14.05 -2.50 -0.51
CA GLY A 380 12.89 -2.65 -1.37
C GLY A 380 12.36 -4.09 -1.45
N PHE A 381 13.23 -5.10 -1.44
CA PHE A 381 12.81 -6.49 -1.36
C PHE A 381 12.13 -6.81 -0.03
N VAL A 382 12.73 -6.44 1.11
CA VAL A 382 12.15 -6.69 2.45
C VAL A 382 10.81 -5.96 2.61
N GLU A 383 10.74 -4.69 2.19
CA GLU A 383 9.49 -3.89 2.16
C GLU A 383 8.38 -4.61 1.40
N SER A 384 8.69 -5.19 0.23
CA SER A 384 7.72 -5.94 -0.58
C SER A 384 7.12 -7.16 0.12
N LYS A 385 7.81 -7.68 1.16
CA LYS A 385 7.38 -8.84 1.95
C LYS A 385 6.71 -8.45 3.27
N LEU A 386 6.83 -7.21 3.74
CA LEU A 386 6.32 -6.80 5.06
C LEU A 386 4.83 -7.11 5.24
N ARG A 387 4.03 -6.97 4.18
CA ARG A 387 2.60 -7.35 4.18
C ARG A 387 2.34 -8.81 4.53
N LEU A 388 3.28 -9.72 4.24
CA LEU A 388 3.16 -11.14 4.56
C LEU A 388 3.36 -11.38 6.06
N LEU A 389 4.26 -10.61 6.70
CA LEU A 389 4.40 -10.61 8.15
C LEU A 389 3.11 -10.09 8.81
N VAL A 390 2.54 -9.00 8.31
CA VAL A 390 1.24 -8.47 8.78
C VAL A 390 0.14 -9.53 8.71
N GLN A 391 0.02 -10.24 7.57
CA GLN A 391 -0.95 -11.31 7.38
C GLN A 391 -0.78 -12.49 8.35
N LYS A 392 0.46 -12.80 8.74
CA LYS A 392 0.74 -13.84 9.74
C LYS A 392 0.47 -13.36 11.16
N LEU A 393 0.74 -12.09 11.46
CA LEU A 393 0.47 -11.50 12.78
C LEU A 393 -1.02 -11.33 13.05
N GLU A 394 -1.80 -10.89 12.05
CA GLU A 394 -3.23 -10.57 12.23
C GLU A 394 -4.12 -11.79 12.51
N VAL A 395 -3.62 -13.01 12.29
CA VAL A 395 -4.33 -14.26 12.60
C VAL A 395 -3.92 -14.87 13.93
N LEU A 396 -2.92 -14.31 14.62
CA LEU A 396 -2.50 -14.83 15.92
C LEU A 396 -3.54 -14.53 17.00
N PRO A 397 -3.86 -15.51 17.87
CA PRO A 397 -4.67 -15.25 19.06
C PRO A 397 -4.06 -14.13 19.92
N GLY A 398 -4.91 -13.18 20.32
CA GLY A 398 -4.51 -12.02 21.12
C GLY A 398 -4.04 -10.80 20.30
N ILE A 399 -3.82 -10.88 18.99
CA ILE A 399 -3.55 -9.70 18.15
C ILE A 399 -4.87 -9.23 17.52
N ASN A 400 -5.35 -8.06 17.94
CA ASN A 400 -6.57 -7.46 17.38
C ASN A 400 -6.31 -6.80 16.01
N LEU A 401 -5.12 -6.20 15.88
CA LEU A 401 -4.69 -5.44 14.72
C LEU A 401 -3.16 -5.42 14.61
N ALA A 402 -2.64 -5.72 13.42
CA ALA A 402 -1.25 -5.46 13.04
C ALA A 402 -1.25 -4.37 11.94
N HIS A 403 -0.94 -3.13 12.33
CA HIS A 403 -1.04 -1.96 11.45
C HIS A 403 0.34 -1.57 10.91
N PRO A 404 0.69 -1.89 9.65
CA PRO A 404 1.94 -1.42 9.05
C PRO A 404 1.89 0.10 8.81
N PHE A 405 2.97 0.81 9.12
CA PHE A 405 3.13 2.19 8.68
C PHE A 405 3.40 2.26 7.17
N ILE A 406 3.16 3.42 6.56
CA ILE A 406 3.12 3.55 5.09
C ILE A 406 4.46 3.89 4.43
N GLU A 407 5.47 4.28 5.21
CA GLU A 407 6.76 4.75 4.70
C GLU A 407 7.89 4.22 5.60
N PRO A 408 9.02 3.75 5.04
CA PRO A 408 10.20 3.44 5.81
C PRO A 408 10.90 4.73 6.29
N TYR A 409 11.66 4.61 7.37
CA TYR A 409 12.59 5.64 7.83
C TYR A 409 14.01 5.27 7.43
N GLU A 410 14.63 6.13 6.62
CA GLU A 410 15.97 5.92 6.07
C GLU A 410 17.03 6.67 6.89
N SER A 411 18.19 6.06 7.07
CA SER A 411 19.35 6.67 7.72
C SER A 411 20.64 6.00 7.29
N SER A 412 21.66 6.78 6.97
CA SER A 412 23.00 6.26 6.71
C SER A 412 24.05 6.88 7.63
N TYR A 413 25.04 6.08 8.02
CA TYR A 413 26.12 6.49 8.92
C TYR A 413 27.48 6.10 8.37
N ILE A 414 28.47 6.96 8.57
CA ILE A 414 29.88 6.65 8.29
C ILE A 414 30.45 5.82 9.43
N TYR A 415 31.25 4.80 9.10
CA TYR A 415 32.02 4.02 10.06
C TYR A 415 33.46 3.78 9.55
N ASN A 416 34.42 3.70 10.46
CA ASN A 416 35.84 3.51 10.11
C ASN A 416 36.32 2.06 10.30
N ASN A 417 35.64 1.30 11.16
CA ASN A 417 35.99 -0.08 11.49
C ASN A 417 34.75 -0.88 11.93
N GLU A 418 34.90 -2.19 12.07
CA GLU A 418 33.80 -3.09 12.43
C GLU A 418 33.22 -2.85 13.82
N ASP A 419 34.00 -2.30 14.76
CA ASP A 419 33.50 -2.02 16.11
C ASP A 419 32.56 -0.80 16.10
N GLU A 420 32.89 0.23 15.33
CA GLU A 420 32.00 1.38 15.09
C GLU A 420 30.70 0.93 14.41
N TYR A 421 30.78 0.08 13.38
CA TYR A 421 29.59 -0.49 12.73
C TYR A 421 28.69 -1.25 13.72
N LYS A 422 29.27 -2.16 14.51
CA LYS A 422 28.53 -2.91 15.52
C LYS A 422 27.89 -1.98 16.55
N GLU A 423 28.60 -0.91 16.94
CA GLU A 423 28.07 0.06 17.88
C GLU A 423 26.91 0.86 17.30
N ILE A 424 26.96 1.25 16.02
CA ILE A 424 25.83 1.86 15.30
C ILE A 424 24.62 0.91 15.34
N MET A 425 24.79 -0.33 14.88
CA MET A 425 23.69 -1.30 14.76
C MET A 425 23.08 -1.71 16.11
N ASN A 426 23.89 -1.80 17.16
CA ASN A 426 23.43 -2.15 18.50
C ASN A 426 22.61 -1.01 19.14
N ASN A 427 22.95 0.24 18.86
CA ASN A 427 22.31 1.41 19.46
C ASN A 427 21.20 2.04 18.61
N TYR A 428 21.06 1.64 17.34
CA TYR A 428 20.00 2.14 16.46
C TYR A 428 18.62 1.49 16.72
N GLY A 429 17.56 2.28 16.53
CA GLY A 429 16.16 1.84 16.59
C GLY A 429 15.45 1.96 17.95
N THR A 430 16.09 2.52 18.99
CA THR A 430 15.41 2.84 20.26
C THR A 430 15.89 4.16 20.87
N HIS A 431 14.99 4.87 21.54
CA HIS A 431 15.29 6.16 22.18
C HIS A 431 16.41 6.05 23.23
N LYS A 432 16.38 5.00 24.06
CA LYS A 432 17.34 4.84 25.16
C LYS A 432 18.79 4.84 24.70
N THR A 433 19.05 4.36 23.49
CA THR A 433 20.39 4.15 22.97
C THR A 433 20.76 5.12 21.85
N GLU A 434 19.79 5.82 21.24
CA GLU A 434 20.07 6.71 20.09
C GLU A 434 21.01 7.88 20.43
N GLY A 435 21.10 8.27 21.71
CA GLY A 435 22.05 9.28 22.17
C GLY A 435 23.52 8.93 21.87
N VAL A 436 23.86 7.63 21.82
CA VAL A 436 25.20 7.14 21.47
C VAL A 436 25.51 7.44 20.00
N LEU A 437 24.49 7.45 19.13
CA LEU A 437 24.68 7.62 17.69
C LEU A 437 25.16 9.02 17.29
N LYS A 438 24.99 10.01 18.17
CA LYS A 438 25.42 11.41 17.93
C LYS A 438 26.92 11.57 17.71
N LYS A 439 27.72 10.57 18.10
CA LYS A 439 29.18 10.57 17.88
C LYS A 439 29.59 10.12 16.48
N PHE A 440 28.68 9.48 15.73
CA PHE A 440 28.93 9.04 14.37
C PHE A 440 28.39 10.07 13.38
N THR A 441 29.07 10.20 12.24
CA THR A 441 28.63 11.10 11.18
C THR A 441 27.45 10.48 10.44
N LYS A 442 26.27 11.10 10.58
CA LYS A 442 25.09 10.77 9.78
C LYS A 442 25.22 11.39 8.39
N ILE A 443 24.89 10.64 7.35
CA ILE A 443 24.74 11.15 5.99
C ILE A 443 23.40 11.87 5.87
N THR A 444 23.45 13.07 5.31
CA THR A 444 22.34 13.99 5.11
C THR A 444 22.47 14.62 3.73
N ASP A 445 21.41 15.27 3.24
CA ASP A 445 21.48 15.98 1.96
C ASP A 445 22.58 17.05 1.91
N ALA A 446 23.03 17.55 3.07
CA ALA A 446 24.08 18.56 3.15
C ALA A 446 25.51 18.03 2.96
N ASN A 447 25.76 16.75 3.28
CA ASN A 447 27.11 16.16 3.26
C ASN A 447 27.22 14.91 2.37
N LYS A 448 26.12 14.42 1.78
CA LYS A 448 26.13 13.24 0.90
C LYS A 448 27.02 13.41 -0.33
N ASP A 449 27.19 14.66 -0.77
CA ASP A 449 27.96 14.98 -1.97
C ASP A 449 29.43 15.30 -1.71
N ASP A 450 29.82 15.42 -0.43
CA ASP A 450 31.20 15.67 -0.04
C ASP A 450 32.10 14.49 -0.42
N GLU A 451 33.27 14.80 -1.02
CA GLU A 451 34.29 13.79 -1.36
C GLU A 451 34.68 12.93 -0.16
N ALA A 452 34.71 13.50 1.05
CA ALA A 452 35.00 12.75 2.26
C ALA A 452 33.91 11.70 2.56
N SER A 453 32.63 12.06 2.40
CA SER A 453 31.51 11.15 2.61
C SER A 453 31.47 10.05 1.55
N LYS A 454 31.66 10.40 0.27
CA LYS A 454 31.65 9.46 -0.86
C LYS A 454 32.75 8.39 -0.77
N ASN A 455 33.91 8.76 -0.23
CA ASN A 455 35.05 7.85 -0.08
C ASN A 455 35.07 7.09 1.26
N SER A 456 34.12 7.33 2.16
CA SER A 456 34.03 6.67 3.47
C SER A 456 33.18 5.39 3.40
N ASN A 457 33.43 4.44 4.31
CA ASN A 457 32.53 3.30 4.45
C ASN A 457 31.21 3.75 5.08
N GLN A 458 30.09 3.32 4.50
CA GLN A 458 28.75 3.69 4.92
C GLN A 458 27.92 2.46 5.24
N VAL A 459 27.13 2.55 6.31
CA VAL A 459 26.01 1.64 6.56
C VAL A 459 24.72 2.39 6.26
N HIS A 460 23.89 1.80 5.42
CA HIS A 460 22.56 2.31 5.08
C HIS A 460 21.51 1.50 5.84
N ILE A 461 20.51 2.16 6.42
CA ILE A 461 19.49 1.56 7.28
C ILE A 461 18.10 2.05 6.88
N ALA A 462 17.20 1.11 6.58
CA ALA A 462 15.78 1.34 6.36
C ALA A 462 14.97 0.71 7.50
N THR A 463 14.03 1.45 8.08
CA THR A 463 13.22 0.99 9.21
C THR A 463 11.73 1.07 8.94
N MET A 464 11.05 -0.07 9.00
CA MET A 464 9.60 -0.18 8.88
C MET A 464 8.95 -0.48 10.24
N PHE A 465 7.76 0.06 10.45
CA PHE A 465 7.02 -0.09 11.71
C PHE A 465 5.69 -0.80 11.53
N ILE A 466 5.32 -1.66 12.48
CA ILE A 466 4.00 -2.26 12.60
C ILE A 466 3.47 -1.95 14.01
N GLY A 467 2.42 -1.15 14.10
CA GLY A 467 1.68 -0.91 15.34
C GLY A 467 0.87 -2.14 15.73
N LEU A 468 0.99 -2.59 16.98
CA LEU A 468 0.31 -3.77 17.48
C LEU A 468 -0.77 -3.35 18.49
N ASP A 469 -2.02 -3.66 18.17
CA ASP A 469 -3.11 -3.68 19.14
C ASP A 469 -3.29 -5.11 19.67
N ILE A 470 -3.08 -5.25 20.98
CA ILE A 470 -3.00 -6.54 21.66
C ILE A 470 -4.15 -6.64 22.65
N ASN A 471 -4.88 -7.75 22.61
CA ASN A 471 -5.85 -8.11 23.63
C ASN A 471 -5.12 -8.49 24.94
N THR A 472 -5.05 -7.54 25.86
CA THR A 472 -4.37 -7.73 27.15
C THR A 472 -5.16 -8.56 28.16
N GLU A 473 -6.41 -8.91 27.86
CA GLU A 473 -7.27 -9.69 28.77
C GLU A 473 -7.01 -11.20 28.67
N GLU A 474 -6.62 -11.71 27.50
CA GLU A 474 -6.38 -13.14 27.26
C GLU A 474 -4.95 -13.59 27.57
N SER A 475 -3.94 -12.73 27.37
CA SER A 475 -2.56 -13.01 27.76
C SER A 475 -1.72 -11.74 27.90
N LYS A 476 -0.80 -11.71 28.87
CA LYS A 476 0.16 -10.61 29.04
C LYS A 476 1.33 -10.67 28.05
N LYS A 477 1.53 -11.80 27.36
CA LYS A 477 2.60 -12.02 26.38
C LYS A 477 2.06 -12.83 25.22
N ILE A 478 2.17 -12.29 24.02
CA ILE A 478 1.87 -13.01 22.78
C ILE A 478 3.20 -13.41 22.17
N ASP A 479 3.33 -14.68 21.86
CA ASP A 479 4.48 -15.17 21.14
C ASP A 479 4.31 -14.87 19.64
N ILE A 480 5.13 -13.95 19.15
CA ILE A 480 5.21 -13.57 17.74
C ILE A 480 6.46 -14.13 17.06
N HIS A 481 7.23 -14.99 17.75
CA HIS A 481 8.52 -15.49 17.27
C HIS A 481 8.37 -16.25 15.95
N ILE A 482 7.36 -17.12 15.82
CA ILE A 482 7.17 -17.94 14.62
C ILE A 482 6.96 -17.07 13.37
N PRO A 483 5.97 -16.14 13.30
CA PRO A 483 5.85 -15.24 12.15
C PRO A 483 7.10 -14.42 11.85
N CYS A 484 7.78 -13.93 12.89
CA CYS A 484 9.00 -13.14 12.72
C CYS A 484 10.15 -13.98 12.13
N GLN A 485 10.32 -15.22 12.59
CA GLN A 485 11.35 -16.13 12.09
C GLN A 485 11.06 -16.57 10.65
N GLU A 486 9.81 -16.89 10.33
CA GLU A 486 9.40 -17.21 8.96
C GLU A 486 9.64 -16.04 8.01
N PHE A 487 9.32 -14.81 8.43
CA PHE A 487 9.60 -13.61 7.67
C PHE A 487 11.10 -13.37 7.48
N PHE A 488 11.91 -13.55 8.53
CA PHE A 488 13.36 -13.45 8.46
C PHE A 488 13.94 -14.45 7.44
N ASN A 489 13.54 -15.72 7.55
CA ASN A 489 13.99 -16.78 6.63
C ASN A 489 13.55 -16.52 5.19
N LEU A 490 12.32 -16.04 4.99
CA LEU A 490 11.82 -15.66 3.67
C LEU A 490 12.66 -14.54 3.04
N CYS A 491 13.05 -13.53 3.82
CA CYS A 491 13.84 -12.44 3.29
C CYS A 491 15.27 -12.88 2.95
N ARG A 492 15.80 -13.89 3.66
CA ARG A 492 17.13 -14.46 3.44
C ARG A 492 17.18 -15.57 2.39
N SER A 493 16.06 -15.93 1.76
CA SER A 493 16.00 -17.10 0.88
C SER A 493 16.58 -16.87 -0.53
N LEU A 494 16.94 -15.63 -0.88
CA LEU A 494 17.54 -15.31 -2.18
C LEU A 494 19.07 -15.33 -2.06
N PRO A 495 19.78 -16.03 -2.97
CA PRO A 495 21.25 -16.10 -2.95
C PRO A 495 21.94 -14.74 -2.87
N ASP A 496 21.36 -13.73 -3.52
CA ASP A 496 21.90 -12.36 -3.56
C ASP A 496 21.98 -11.68 -2.17
N TYR A 497 21.23 -12.18 -1.18
CA TYR A 497 21.13 -11.60 0.18
C TYR A 497 21.59 -12.57 1.29
N GLU A 498 22.27 -13.65 0.92
CA GLU A 498 22.76 -14.65 1.87
C GLU A 498 23.89 -14.13 2.75
N ASP A 499 24.73 -13.21 2.24
CA ASP A 499 25.88 -12.67 2.97
C ASP A 499 25.43 -11.84 4.20
N PRO A 500 25.68 -12.33 5.43
CA PRO A 500 25.30 -11.63 6.65
C PRO A 500 26.24 -10.46 6.99
N GLU A 501 27.43 -10.39 6.39
CA GLU A 501 28.37 -9.28 6.59
C GLU A 501 27.96 -8.05 5.79
N THR A 502 27.35 -8.24 4.61
CA THR A 502 26.84 -7.14 3.77
C THR A 502 25.40 -6.79 4.13
N TYR A 503 24.51 -7.78 4.20
CA TYR A 503 23.07 -7.57 4.36
C TYR A 503 22.62 -8.02 5.75
N SER A 504 21.89 -7.16 6.46
CA SER A 504 21.31 -7.48 7.77
C SER A 504 19.81 -7.17 7.82
N LEU A 505 19.11 -7.94 8.64
CA LEU A 505 17.69 -7.81 8.93
C LEU A 505 17.48 -8.07 10.42
N ILE A 506 16.91 -7.10 11.12
CA ILE A 506 16.70 -7.16 12.56
C ILE A 506 15.24 -6.82 12.85
N ILE A 507 14.56 -7.66 13.64
CA ILE A 507 13.19 -7.44 14.07
C ILE A 507 13.19 -7.16 15.58
N LYS A 508 12.83 -5.93 15.97
CA LYS A 508 12.80 -5.49 17.37
C LYS A 508 11.36 -5.22 17.83
N TYR A 509 11.07 -5.56 19.08
CA TYR A 509 9.85 -5.15 19.74
C TYR A 509 10.11 -3.90 20.58
N VAL A 510 9.38 -2.82 20.31
CA VAL A 510 9.60 -1.50 20.91
C VAL A 510 8.30 -0.98 21.53
N LYS A 511 8.40 -0.39 22.72
CA LYS A 511 7.26 0.26 23.38
C LYS A 511 7.14 1.70 22.90
N VAL A 512 5.94 2.26 22.91
CA VAL A 512 5.69 3.63 22.43
C VAL A 512 6.63 4.69 23.01
N HIS A 513 6.96 4.61 24.30
CA HIS A 513 7.86 5.54 25.00
C HIS A 513 9.35 5.29 24.75
N ASP A 514 9.69 4.31 23.90
CA ASP A 514 11.05 3.92 23.55
C ASP A 514 11.28 3.93 22.03
N LEU A 515 10.26 4.32 21.25
CA LEU A 515 10.41 4.60 19.82
C LEU A 515 11.45 5.70 19.59
N PRO A 516 12.28 5.62 18.54
CA PRO A 516 13.32 6.60 18.25
C PRO A 516 12.75 8.01 17.98
N ASP A 517 13.56 9.04 18.17
CA ASP A 517 13.12 10.45 18.03
C ASP A 517 12.67 10.77 16.59
N GLU A 518 13.26 10.09 15.59
CA GLU A 518 13.03 10.34 14.15
C GLU A 518 11.57 10.13 13.69
N VAL A 519 10.77 9.36 14.43
CA VAL A 519 9.36 9.11 14.08
C VAL A 519 8.43 10.28 14.44
N TYR A 520 8.91 11.22 15.25
CA TYR A 520 8.16 12.40 15.68
C TYR A 520 8.60 13.63 14.88
N GLN A 521 7.64 14.42 14.40
CA GLN A 521 7.93 15.67 13.70
C GLN A 521 8.24 16.82 14.68
N GLU A 522 8.79 17.91 14.16
CA GLU A 522 9.01 19.12 14.94
C GLU A 522 7.70 19.59 15.62
N GLY A 523 7.75 19.77 16.95
CA GLY A 523 6.59 20.11 17.77
C GLY A 523 5.80 18.91 18.33
N GLU A 524 6.04 17.69 17.86
CA GLU A 524 5.50 16.47 18.46
C GLU A 524 6.39 16.01 19.64
N THR A 525 5.78 15.67 20.78
CA THR A 525 6.51 15.16 21.94
C THR A 525 6.27 13.68 22.13
N ARG A 526 7.35 12.88 22.20
CA ARG A 526 7.28 11.45 22.52
C ARG A 526 6.38 11.18 23.74
N PRO A 527 5.48 10.18 23.69
CA PRO A 527 4.73 9.74 24.86
C PRO A 527 5.65 9.27 26.00
N VAL A 528 5.49 9.88 27.17
CA VAL A 528 6.27 9.51 28.36
C VAL A 528 5.60 8.35 29.08
N LYS A 529 6.40 7.45 29.65
CA LYS A 529 5.91 6.37 30.53
C LYS A 529 5.17 7.00 31.70
N SER A 530 3.86 6.77 31.81
CA SER A 530 3.09 7.17 33.00
C SER A 530 3.74 6.54 34.23
N SER A 531 4.41 7.34 35.06
CA SER A 531 4.83 6.88 36.38
C SER A 531 3.54 6.51 37.12
N LYS A 532 3.42 5.26 37.57
CA LYS A 532 2.34 4.90 38.50
C LYS A 532 2.43 5.92 39.63
N LYS A 533 1.41 6.77 39.79
CA LYS A 533 1.26 7.58 41.01
C LYS A 533 1.51 6.62 42.17
N ARG A 534 2.57 6.87 42.95
CA ARG A 534 2.75 6.23 44.24
C ARG A 534 1.41 6.39 44.95
N LYS A 535 0.81 5.29 45.42
CA LYS A 535 -0.31 5.35 46.36
C LYS A 535 0.09 6.38 47.44
N PRO A 536 -0.78 7.31 47.83
CA PRO A 536 -0.47 8.21 48.92
C PRO A 536 -0.13 7.36 50.14
N GLU A 537 1.04 7.61 50.72
CA GLU A 537 1.44 7.01 51.99
C GLU A 537 0.35 7.34 53.01
N LYS A 538 -0.30 6.30 53.54
CA LYS A 538 -1.13 6.46 54.75
C LYS A 538 -0.18 6.79 55.90
N SER A 539 -0.21 8.04 56.33
CA SER A 539 0.37 8.51 57.58
C SER A 539 -0.27 7.76 58.76
N GLY A 540 0.57 7.01 59.46
CA GLY A 540 0.58 6.77 60.92
C GLY A 540 -0.70 6.30 61.62
N GLU A 541 -0.65 5.09 62.18
CA GLU A 541 -0.62 4.94 63.65
C GLU A 541 -0.11 3.54 64.04
N LYS A 542 0.97 3.51 64.82
CA LYS A 542 1.52 2.31 65.44
C LYS A 542 0.82 2.10 66.78
N SER A 543 0.06 1.03 66.94
CA SER A 543 -0.26 0.47 68.26
C SER A 543 0.31 -0.94 68.38
N LYS A 544 1.41 -1.06 69.14
CA LYS A 544 1.97 -2.33 69.62
C LYS A 544 1.02 -2.96 70.65
N ARG A 545 0.77 -4.27 70.56
CA ARG A 545 0.47 -5.14 71.72
C ARG A 545 1.06 -6.55 71.49
N PRO A 546 1.40 -7.29 72.56
CA PRO A 546 2.60 -8.13 72.61
C PRO A 546 2.34 -9.63 72.44
N LYS A 547 3.43 -10.37 72.16
CA LYS A 547 3.51 -11.84 72.15
C LYS A 547 3.37 -12.42 73.57
N SER A 548 2.64 -13.54 73.66
CA SER A 548 2.92 -14.64 74.61
C SER A 548 2.41 -15.96 74.00
N ASP A 549 3.27 -16.96 74.04
CA ASP A 549 3.13 -18.35 73.55
C ASP A 549 3.08 -19.27 74.82
N PRO A 550 3.10 -20.62 74.75
CA PRO A 550 2.08 -21.60 74.35
C PRO A 550 1.69 -22.55 75.52
N SER A 551 0.63 -23.38 75.38
CA SER A 551 0.62 -24.81 75.83
C SER A 551 -0.75 -25.54 75.77
N ASN A 552 -0.69 -26.76 75.23
CA ASN A 552 -1.40 -28.02 75.55
C ASN A 552 -2.94 -28.11 75.70
N GLY A 553 -3.58 -28.67 74.66
CA GLY A 553 -4.03 -30.08 74.62
C GLY A 553 -5.12 -30.59 75.58
N LYS A 554 -6.26 -31.03 75.02
CA LYS A 554 -6.80 -32.41 75.15
C LYS A 554 -8.10 -32.62 74.36
N SER A 555 -8.17 -33.83 73.79
CA SER A 555 -9.32 -34.49 73.14
C SER A 555 -10.39 -34.90 74.14
N THR A 556 -11.68 -34.90 73.74
CA THR A 556 -12.59 -36.00 74.07
C THR A 556 -13.83 -36.05 73.15
N THR A 557 -14.06 -37.26 72.65
CA THR A 557 -15.20 -37.80 71.89
C THR A 557 -16.38 -38.14 72.79
N THR A 558 -17.62 -38.17 72.25
CA THR A 558 -18.73 -39.16 72.42
C THR A 558 -20.12 -38.48 72.30
N THR A 559 -20.92 -38.68 71.22
CA THR A 559 -21.87 -39.75 70.81
C THR A 559 -23.33 -39.64 71.30
N SER A 560 -24.24 -40.04 70.39
CA SER A 560 -25.68 -40.42 70.50
C SER A 560 -26.72 -39.30 70.29
N GLY A 561 -27.79 -39.47 69.50
CA GLY A 561 -28.34 -40.68 68.89
C GLY A 561 -29.41 -40.43 67.80
N ASN A 562 -29.80 -41.55 67.17
CA ASN A 562 -30.68 -41.80 66.03
C ASN A 562 -32.12 -41.23 66.10
N THR A 563 -32.79 -41.01 64.95
CA THR A 563 -33.74 -41.98 64.33
C THR A 563 -34.53 -41.38 63.14
N ASN A 564 -34.61 -42.15 62.03
CA ASN A 564 -35.75 -42.50 61.14
C ASN A 564 -36.71 -41.38 60.63
N SER A 565 -37.27 -41.36 59.41
CA SER A 565 -37.46 -42.38 58.36
C SER A 565 -38.12 -41.78 57.10
N SER A 566 -37.86 -42.43 55.96
CA SER A 566 -38.78 -42.78 54.83
C SER A 566 -39.61 -41.74 54.03
N SER A 567 -39.40 -41.81 52.71
CA SER A 567 -40.25 -41.38 51.59
C SER A 567 -41.65 -42.05 51.55
N PRO A 568 -42.58 -41.56 50.71
CA PRO A 568 -42.95 -42.22 49.42
C PRO A 568 -43.14 -41.19 48.26
N VAL A 569 -42.80 -41.42 46.99
CA VAL A 569 -43.30 -42.34 45.92
C VAL A 569 -44.61 -41.88 45.22
N ASN A 570 -44.45 -41.58 43.91
CA ASN A 570 -45.35 -41.73 42.73
C ASN A 570 -46.65 -40.92 42.63
N ASP A 571 -47.21 -40.58 41.46
CA ASP A 571 -47.24 -41.07 40.05
C ASP A 571 -47.66 -39.86 39.17
N ALA A 572 -47.79 -39.80 37.84
CA ALA A 572 -47.32 -40.50 36.63
C ALA A 572 -48.17 -39.94 35.45
N ASN A 573 -47.83 -40.38 34.23
CA ASN A 573 -48.56 -40.31 32.95
C ASN A 573 -48.40 -39.03 32.10
N SER A 574 -48.14 -39.10 30.79
CA SER A 574 -47.89 -40.25 29.89
C SER A 574 -47.52 -39.74 28.49
N THR A 575 -46.46 -40.32 27.91
CA THR A 575 -46.12 -40.48 26.48
C THR A 575 -47.16 -41.40 25.76
N PRO A 576 -47.12 -41.76 24.44
CA PRO A 576 -45.91 -42.07 23.65
C PRO A 576 -45.92 -41.98 22.09
N SER A 577 -44.70 -42.13 21.53
CA SER A 577 -44.26 -42.92 20.35
C SER A 577 -44.86 -42.62 18.95
N SER A 578 -44.24 -42.90 17.79
CA SER A 578 -43.24 -43.91 17.41
C SER A 578 -42.59 -43.63 16.02
N ASN A 579 -41.33 -44.06 15.90
CA ASN A 579 -40.63 -44.81 14.84
C ASN A 579 -40.77 -44.57 13.32
N VAL A 580 -39.57 -44.64 12.71
CA VAL A 580 -39.12 -44.82 11.31
C VAL A 580 -39.75 -46.04 10.62
N PRO A 581 -39.82 -46.09 9.27
CA PRO A 581 -38.89 -46.95 8.52
C PRO A 581 -38.39 -46.41 7.16
N ALA A 582 -37.38 -47.11 6.64
CA ALA A 582 -36.63 -46.91 5.39
C ALA A 582 -37.38 -47.36 4.10
N ASN A 583 -36.87 -46.90 2.94
CA ASN A 583 -36.81 -47.55 1.61
C ASN A 583 -36.07 -46.58 0.67
N SER A 584 -34.96 -46.87 -0.02
CA SER A 584 -34.64 -47.86 -1.07
C SER A 584 -35.49 -47.76 -2.35
N ASN A 585 -34.88 -47.27 -3.43
CA ASN A 585 -34.95 -47.72 -4.83
C ASN A 585 -34.03 -46.79 -5.66
N THR A 586 -32.84 -47.20 -6.11
CA THR A 586 -32.55 -47.96 -7.36
C THR A 586 -33.41 -47.55 -8.56
N ASN A 587 -32.77 -46.89 -9.54
CA ASN A 587 -32.86 -47.31 -10.93
C ASN A 587 -31.57 -46.96 -11.69
N ALA A 588 -31.19 -47.92 -12.51
CA ALA A 588 -29.94 -48.11 -13.22
C ALA A 588 -29.93 -47.47 -14.62
N ILE A 589 -28.74 -47.03 -15.02
CA ILE A 589 -28.02 -47.38 -16.28
C ILE A 589 -28.78 -47.26 -17.62
N THR A 590 -28.24 -46.39 -18.48
CA THR A 590 -27.89 -46.75 -19.88
C THR A 590 -26.63 -46.01 -20.29
N GLU A 591 -25.58 -46.78 -20.58
CA GLU A 591 -24.45 -46.44 -21.44
C GLU A 591 -24.96 -46.20 -22.88
N ASP A 592 -24.36 -45.27 -23.63
CA ASP A 592 -23.51 -45.64 -24.76
C ASP A 592 -22.73 -44.44 -25.36
N PRO A 593 -21.59 -44.69 -26.03
CA PRO A 593 -20.64 -43.73 -26.57
C PRO A 593 -20.82 -43.51 -28.09
N MET A 594 -20.05 -42.57 -28.67
CA MET A 594 -19.62 -42.41 -30.09
C MET A 594 -19.49 -40.90 -30.37
N THR A 595 -18.55 -40.32 -31.14
CA THR A 595 -17.41 -40.75 -31.96
C THR A 595 -16.64 -39.47 -32.34
N ALA A 596 -15.38 -39.64 -32.70
CA ALA A 596 -14.53 -38.63 -33.32
C ALA A 596 -14.98 -38.23 -34.75
N THR A 597 -14.26 -37.23 -35.30
CA THR A 597 -14.13 -36.78 -36.70
C THR A 597 -15.27 -35.97 -37.33
N THR A 598 -15.05 -34.66 -37.53
CA THR A 598 -14.37 -34.09 -38.72
C THR A 598 -13.75 -32.74 -38.38
#